data_AF-A0A850B9C9-F1
#
_entry.id   AF-A0A850B9C9-F1
#
_cell.length_a   1.000
_cell.length_b   1.000
_cell.length_c   1.000
_cell.angle_alpha   90.00
_cell.angle_beta   90.00
_cell.angle_gamma   90.00
#
_symmetry.space_group_name_H-M   'P 1'
#
loop_
_entity.id
_entity.type
_entity.pdbx_description
1 polymer ?
#
loop_
_entity_poly.entity_id
_entity_poly.type
_entity_poly.pdbx_seq_one_letter_code
_entity_poly.pdbx_strand_id
1 'polypeptide(L)'
;MTALRLGENRTDSPQHAVVGECTKQNAVSHVGILVRRQPIKDGESVAVYHMANPRDRLQLPGAMNAHAAAWLVDLIEHEHGRIENWLEEFETSAIEIEYSAFPANDVIVDKATGRPIGRKFSCAGFVQACYQEALGVRLIVPKDELPEVERGVLQLVWPAPLVTRGRQYGLVGPGPWKVLLPSYLFHALSKKRAELPHKPLHPDPYFPAQP
;
A
#
# COMPACT_ATOMS: atom_id res chain seq x y z
N MET A 1 -10.15 10.32 14.16
CA MET A 1 -10.13 8.85 13.96
C MET A 1 -9.92 8.64 12.47
N THR A 2 -8.93 7.86 12.03
CA THR A 2 -8.56 7.92 10.60
C THR A 2 -8.07 6.63 9.97
N ALA A 3 -8.37 5.48 10.59
CA ALA A 3 -8.38 4.21 9.90
C ALA A 3 -9.53 3.37 10.43
N LEU A 4 -10.28 2.73 9.54
CA LEU A 4 -11.50 2.00 9.86
C LEU A 4 -11.62 0.76 8.97
N ARG A 5 -12.07 -0.36 9.55
CA ARG A 5 -12.75 -1.38 8.75
C ARG A 5 -14.10 -0.82 8.35
N LEU A 6 -14.43 -0.97 7.07
CA LEU A 6 -15.74 -0.59 6.58
C LEU A 6 -16.74 -1.65 7.09
N GLY A 7 -17.88 -1.19 7.57
CA GLY A 7 -19.02 -2.05 7.87
C GLY A 7 -20.21 -1.62 7.01
N GLU A 8 -21.43 -1.78 7.50
CA GLU A 8 -22.63 -1.32 6.77
C GLU A 8 -22.70 0.22 6.64
N ASN A 9 -21.92 0.95 7.45
CA ASN A 9 -21.90 2.42 7.49
C ASN A 9 -20.90 3.01 6.49
N ARG A 10 -21.29 4.12 5.85
CA ARG A 10 -20.42 4.93 4.96
C ARG A 10 -19.39 5.72 5.76
N THR A 11 -18.21 5.91 5.18
CA THR A 11 -17.28 6.97 5.61
C THR A 11 -17.62 8.30 4.95
N ASP A 12 -17.35 9.40 5.67
CA ASP A 12 -17.34 10.74 5.09
C ASP A 12 -16.42 10.78 3.87
N SER A 13 -16.82 11.47 2.80
CA SER A 13 -16.19 11.40 1.47
C SER A 13 -14.73 11.80 1.51
N PRO A 14 -13.76 10.87 1.68
CA PRO A 14 -12.39 11.26 1.87
C PRO A 14 -11.73 11.45 0.50
N GLN A 15 -10.73 12.30 0.43
CA GLN A 15 -9.91 12.49 -0.76
C GLN A 15 -8.54 11.87 -0.50
N HIS A 16 -8.01 11.11 -1.47
CA HIS A 16 -6.74 10.38 -1.33
C HIS A 16 -6.67 9.41 -0.15
N ALA A 17 -7.80 8.84 0.24
CA ALA A 17 -7.81 7.77 1.23
C ALA A 17 -7.04 6.55 0.72
N VAL A 18 -6.29 5.93 1.62
CA VAL A 18 -5.77 4.58 1.44
C VAL A 18 -6.93 3.61 1.63
N VAL A 19 -7.27 2.89 0.57
CA VAL A 19 -8.31 1.87 0.55
C VAL A 19 -7.65 0.50 0.60
N GLY A 20 -8.22 -0.40 1.39
CA GLY A 20 -7.73 -1.77 1.56
C GLY A 20 -8.76 -2.79 1.12
N GLU A 21 -8.30 -3.81 0.40
CA GLU A 21 -9.06 -5.02 0.08
C GLU A 21 -8.63 -6.14 1.04
N CYS A 22 -9.60 -6.94 1.49
CA CYS A 22 -9.36 -8.04 2.41
C CYS A 22 -9.39 -9.41 1.73
N THR A 23 -8.63 -10.36 2.27
CA THR A 23 -8.80 -11.79 1.98
C THR A 23 -10.09 -12.32 2.60
N LYS A 24 -10.46 -13.57 2.25
CA LYS A 24 -11.54 -14.30 2.92
C LYS A 24 -11.30 -14.47 4.43
N GLN A 25 -10.05 -14.42 4.87
CA GLN A 25 -9.66 -14.49 6.27
C GLN A 25 -9.69 -13.12 6.94
N ASN A 26 -10.18 -12.07 6.28
CA ASN A 26 -10.25 -10.69 6.76
C ASN A 26 -8.89 -10.02 6.99
N ALA A 27 -7.79 -10.57 6.47
CA ALA A 27 -6.50 -9.90 6.43
C ALA A 27 -6.47 -8.89 5.28
N VAL A 28 -5.92 -7.68 5.49
CA VAL A 28 -5.84 -6.69 4.41
C VAL A 28 -4.72 -7.08 3.45
N SER A 29 -5.09 -7.60 2.28
CA SER A 29 -4.17 -8.18 1.31
C SER A 29 -3.56 -7.19 0.33
N HIS A 30 -4.29 -6.12 0.07
CA HIS A 30 -3.96 -5.18 -1.00
C HIS A 30 -4.43 -3.78 -0.65
N VAL A 31 -3.71 -2.76 -1.12
CA VAL A 31 -4.00 -1.35 -0.88
C VAL A 31 -3.80 -0.48 -2.12
N GLY A 32 -4.58 0.58 -2.20
CA GLY A 32 -4.46 1.64 -3.19
C GLY A 32 -4.88 3.00 -2.62
N ILE A 33 -4.68 4.06 -3.41
CA ILE A 33 -5.07 5.44 -3.09
C ILE A 33 -6.30 5.79 -3.91
N LEU A 34 -7.36 6.24 -3.25
CA LEU A 34 -8.62 6.63 -3.86
C LEU A 34 -8.42 7.78 -4.88
N VAL A 35 -8.94 7.58 -6.10
CA VAL A 35 -8.76 8.53 -7.22
C VAL A 35 -9.47 9.85 -6.97
N ARG A 36 -10.66 9.82 -6.40
CA ARG A 36 -11.52 11.00 -6.25
C ARG A 36 -12.19 11.04 -4.89
N ARG A 37 -12.54 12.23 -4.45
CA ARG A 37 -13.36 12.42 -3.25
C ARG A 37 -14.72 11.75 -3.44
N GLN A 38 -15.01 10.71 -2.67
CA GLN A 38 -16.30 10.02 -2.71
C GLN A 38 -16.56 9.26 -1.40
N PRO A 39 -17.82 9.04 -0.99
CA PRO A 39 -18.09 8.12 0.10
C PRO A 39 -17.69 6.70 -0.28
N ILE A 40 -17.30 5.89 0.72
CA ILE A 40 -16.89 4.49 0.52
C ILE A 40 -17.74 3.59 1.42
N LYS A 41 -18.22 2.48 0.87
CA LYS A 41 -18.90 1.41 1.60
C LYS A 41 -18.11 0.10 1.56
N ASP A 42 -18.36 -0.76 2.54
CA ASP A 42 -17.81 -2.12 2.54
C ASP A 42 -18.29 -2.91 1.31
N GLY A 43 -17.36 -3.63 0.68
CA GLY A 43 -17.56 -4.38 -0.56
C GLY A 43 -17.74 -3.53 -1.83
N GLU A 44 -17.74 -2.20 -1.73
CA GLU A 44 -17.92 -1.32 -2.89
C GLU A 44 -16.66 -1.32 -3.78
N SER A 45 -16.86 -1.50 -5.08
CA SER A 45 -15.77 -1.36 -6.06
C SER A 45 -15.49 0.12 -6.28
N VAL A 46 -14.28 0.56 -5.92
CA VAL A 46 -13.84 1.96 -6.01
C VAL A 46 -12.61 2.09 -6.89
N ALA A 47 -12.52 3.22 -7.59
CA ALA A 47 -11.37 3.54 -8.43
C ALA A 47 -10.17 3.95 -7.56
N VAL A 48 -9.03 3.31 -7.79
CA VAL A 48 -7.80 3.53 -7.02
C VAL A 48 -6.55 3.55 -7.90
N TYR A 49 -5.57 4.33 -7.49
CA TYR A 49 -4.17 4.13 -7.89
C TYR A 49 -3.55 3.07 -7.00
N HIS A 50 -3.03 2.00 -7.59
CA HIS A 50 -2.46 0.89 -6.84
C HIS A 50 -1.37 0.21 -7.63
N MET A 51 -0.63 -0.67 -6.98
CA MET A 51 0.19 -1.65 -7.68
C MET A 51 -0.63 -2.90 -7.90
N ALA A 52 -0.76 -3.37 -9.13
CA ALA A 52 -1.46 -4.63 -9.38
C ALA A 52 -0.73 -5.77 -8.65
N ASN A 53 -1.54 -6.67 -8.11
CA ASN A 53 -1.07 -8.00 -7.74
C ASN A 53 -0.42 -8.63 -8.98
N PRO A 54 0.72 -9.31 -8.89
CA PRO A 54 1.40 -9.96 -10.02
C PRO A 54 0.57 -10.95 -10.88
N ARG A 55 -0.70 -11.17 -10.56
CA ARG A 55 -1.65 -11.92 -11.37
C ARG A 55 -2.33 -11.08 -12.45
N ASP A 56 -2.40 -9.77 -12.25
CA ASP A 56 -3.18 -8.87 -13.08
C ASP A 56 -2.25 -7.93 -13.84
N ARG A 57 -2.64 -7.59 -15.08
CA ARG A 57 -1.98 -6.49 -15.80
C ARG A 57 -2.27 -5.20 -15.04
N LEU A 58 -1.23 -4.44 -14.69
CA LEU A 58 -1.39 -3.14 -14.05
C LEU A 58 -2.28 -2.24 -14.94
N GLN A 59 -3.38 -1.79 -14.35
CA GLN A 59 -4.27 -0.80 -14.93
C GLN A 59 -4.34 0.38 -13.95
N LEU A 60 -4.08 1.59 -14.47
CA LEU A 60 -4.10 2.82 -13.70
C LEU A 60 -5.04 3.83 -14.40
N PRO A 61 -5.94 4.49 -13.66
CA PRO A 61 -6.46 4.01 -12.37
C PRO A 61 -7.12 2.62 -12.51
N GLY A 62 -6.97 1.78 -11.49
CA GLY A 62 -7.61 0.47 -11.40
C GLY A 62 -8.85 0.50 -10.50
N ALA A 63 -9.38 -0.68 -10.17
CA ALA A 63 -10.52 -0.82 -9.26
C ALA A 63 -10.22 -1.84 -8.17
N MET A 64 -10.75 -1.61 -6.97
CA MET A 64 -10.64 -2.55 -5.85
C MET A 64 -11.91 -2.60 -5.01
N ASN A 65 -12.21 -3.74 -4.39
CA ASN A 65 -13.32 -3.86 -3.44
C ASN A 65 -12.88 -3.33 -2.07
N ALA A 66 -13.46 -2.21 -1.66
CA ALA A 66 -13.11 -1.54 -0.42
C ALA A 66 -13.64 -2.29 0.80
N HIS A 67 -12.76 -2.64 1.73
CA HIS A 67 -13.10 -3.25 3.02
C HIS A 67 -12.45 -2.50 4.21
N ALA A 68 -11.46 -1.68 3.93
CA ALA A 68 -10.84 -0.78 4.89
C ALA A 68 -10.55 0.57 4.23
N ALA A 69 -10.58 1.64 5.01
CA ALA A 69 -10.20 2.96 4.56
C ALA A 69 -9.42 3.71 5.65
N ALA A 70 -8.41 4.45 5.25
CA ALA A 70 -7.63 5.31 6.14
C ALA A 70 -7.07 6.53 5.42
N TRP A 71 -6.88 7.65 6.11
CA TRP A 71 -6.31 8.87 5.53
C TRP A 71 -5.67 9.75 6.60
N LEU A 72 -4.97 10.80 6.20
CA LEU A 72 -4.58 11.87 7.12
C LEU A 72 -5.70 12.90 7.17
N VAL A 73 -6.28 13.15 8.36
CA VAL A 73 -7.39 14.11 8.53
C VAL A 73 -6.97 15.56 8.33
N ASP A 74 -5.67 15.85 8.44
CA ASP A 74 -5.09 17.18 8.48
C ASP A 74 -4.40 17.57 7.16
N LEU A 75 -4.72 16.88 6.06
CA LEU A 75 -4.28 17.30 4.73
C LEU A 75 -4.95 18.62 4.33
N ILE A 76 -4.13 19.58 3.91
CA ILE A 76 -4.62 20.83 3.33
C ILE A 76 -4.79 20.70 1.81
N GLU A 77 -5.56 21.59 1.20
CA GLU A 77 -5.88 21.55 -0.25
C GLU A 77 -4.64 21.44 -1.15
N HIS A 78 -3.59 22.21 -0.85
CA HIS A 78 -2.32 22.14 -1.56
C HIS A 78 -1.64 20.76 -1.46
N GLU A 79 -1.80 20.05 -0.35
CA GLU A 79 -1.24 18.71 -0.18
C GLU A 79 -2.03 17.68 -0.99
N HIS A 80 -3.36 17.82 -1.09
CA HIS A 80 -4.15 17.02 -2.02
C HIS A 80 -3.67 17.20 -3.46
N GLY A 81 -3.47 18.45 -3.92
CA GLY A 81 -2.94 18.69 -5.27
C GLY A 81 -1.54 18.10 -5.51
N ARG A 82 -0.67 18.05 -4.48
CA ARG A 82 0.65 17.40 -4.60
C ARG A 82 0.53 15.87 -4.75
N ILE A 83 -0.42 15.25 -4.05
CA ILE A 83 -0.71 13.82 -4.22
C ILE A 83 -1.24 13.56 -5.65
N GLU A 84 -2.20 14.36 -6.11
CA GLU A 84 -2.79 14.24 -7.46
C GLU A 84 -1.69 14.32 -8.53
N ASN A 85 -0.86 15.36 -8.49
CA ASN A 85 0.24 15.52 -9.44
C ASN A 85 1.19 14.32 -9.44
N TRP A 86 1.56 13.78 -8.27
CA TRP A 86 2.45 12.62 -8.19
C TRP A 86 1.81 11.35 -8.78
N LEU A 87 0.49 11.15 -8.57
CA LEU A 87 -0.25 10.02 -9.12
C LEU A 87 -0.40 10.12 -10.64
N GLU A 88 -0.71 11.31 -11.16
CA GLU A 88 -0.79 11.58 -12.60
C GLU A 88 0.57 11.41 -13.28
N GLU A 89 1.66 11.91 -12.68
CA GLU A 89 3.02 11.68 -13.16
C GLU A 89 3.35 10.19 -13.18
N PHE A 90 2.96 9.45 -12.14
CA PHE A 90 3.19 8.01 -12.09
C PHE A 90 2.44 7.27 -13.20
N GLU A 91 1.16 7.58 -13.42
CA GLU A 91 0.31 6.99 -14.46
C GLU A 91 0.82 7.28 -15.88
N THR A 92 1.24 8.52 -16.12
CA THR A 92 1.68 8.97 -17.46
C THR A 92 3.15 8.68 -17.74
N SER A 93 3.93 8.29 -16.72
CA SER A 93 5.34 7.98 -16.90
C SER A 93 5.54 6.76 -17.80
N ALA A 94 6.44 6.88 -18.78
CA ALA A 94 6.84 5.76 -19.65
C ALA A 94 7.81 4.77 -18.96
N ILE A 95 7.93 4.82 -17.64
CA ILE A 95 8.88 4.01 -16.89
C ILE A 95 8.31 2.61 -16.65
N GLU A 96 9.17 1.61 -16.64
CA GLU A 96 8.80 0.25 -16.32
C GLU A 96 8.39 0.14 -14.85
N ILE A 97 7.24 -0.50 -14.58
CA ILE A 97 6.72 -0.68 -13.22
C ILE A 97 6.66 -2.17 -12.93
N GLU A 98 7.41 -2.62 -11.92
CA GLU A 98 7.39 -4.01 -11.45
C GLU A 98 6.86 -4.13 -10.02
N TYR A 99 6.21 -5.27 -9.72
CA TYR A 99 5.83 -5.59 -8.36
C TYR A 99 7.01 -6.21 -7.58
N SER A 100 7.22 -5.76 -6.34
CA SER A 100 8.19 -6.30 -5.39
C SER A 100 7.51 -6.70 -4.08
N ALA A 101 7.99 -7.75 -3.42
CA ALA A 101 7.55 -8.14 -2.09
C ALA A 101 7.99 -7.14 -1.00
N PHE A 102 9.07 -6.40 -1.27
CA PHE A 102 9.64 -5.46 -0.32
C PHE A 102 9.07 -4.06 -0.50
N PRO A 103 9.05 -3.24 0.58
CA PRO A 103 8.52 -1.88 0.54
C PRO A 103 9.22 -0.93 -0.43
N ALA A 104 10.47 -1.23 -0.79
CA ALA A 104 11.35 -0.26 -1.39
C ALA A 104 10.86 0.16 -2.78
N ASN A 105 10.92 1.47 -3.01
CA ASN A 105 10.94 2.09 -4.33
C ASN A 105 12.30 1.81 -4.99
N ASP A 106 12.56 0.54 -5.32
CA ASP A 106 13.81 0.18 -5.98
C ASP A 106 13.78 0.66 -7.43
N VAL A 107 14.85 1.30 -7.88
CA VAL A 107 14.98 1.74 -9.27
C VAL A 107 15.36 0.54 -10.14
N ILE A 108 14.61 0.33 -11.21
CA ILE A 108 15.00 -0.59 -12.29
C ILE A 108 16.02 0.15 -13.13
N VAL A 109 17.21 -0.42 -13.25
CA VAL A 109 18.29 0.14 -14.06
C VAL A 109 18.52 -0.71 -15.29
N ASP A 110 18.67 -0.05 -16.43
CA ASP A 110 19.13 -0.69 -17.66
C ASP A 110 20.57 -1.17 -17.44
N LYS A 111 20.81 -2.47 -17.65
CA LYS A 111 22.11 -3.08 -17.35
C LYS A 111 23.24 -2.62 -18.28
N ALA A 112 22.91 -2.14 -19.47
CA ALA A 112 23.90 -1.71 -20.46
C ALA A 112 24.35 -0.26 -20.24
N THR A 113 23.44 0.61 -19.84
CA THR A 113 23.64 2.06 -19.72
C THR A 113 23.68 2.56 -18.28
N GLY A 114 23.24 1.74 -17.32
CA GLY A 114 23.09 2.12 -15.91
C GLY A 114 21.97 3.13 -15.65
N ARG A 115 21.17 3.48 -16.67
CA ARG A 115 20.12 4.50 -16.55
C ARG A 115 18.89 3.93 -15.84
N PRO A 116 18.23 4.72 -14.97
CA PRO A 116 16.89 4.40 -14.47
C PRO A 116 15.92 4.23 -15.63
N ILE A 117 15.28 3.07 -15.72
CA ILE A 117 14.23 2.77 -16.70
C ILE A 117 12.89 2.45 -16.04
N GLY A 118 12.86 2.29 -14.72
CA GLY A 118 11.67 1.85 -14.02
C GLY A 118 11.76 1.92 -12.52
N ARG A 119 10.69 1.48 -11.86
CA ARG A 119 10.55 1.42 -10.40
C ARG A 119 9.87 0.13 -9.97
N LYS A 120 10.22 -0.36 -8.79
CA LYS A 120 9.58 -1.53 -8.16
C LYS A 120 8.85 -1.12 -6.91
N PHE A 121 7.68 -1.71 -6.67
CA PHE A 121 6.92 -1.47 -5.44
C PHE A 121 6.12 -2.71 -5.01
N SER A 122 5.93 -2.86 -3.71
CA SER A 122 4.73 -3.55 -3.21
C SER A 122 3.54 -2.60 -3.23
N CYS A 123 2.31 -3.09 -3.12
CA CYS A 123 1.13 -2.21 -3.00
C CYS A 123 1.25 -1.23 -1.83
N ALA A 124 1.73 -1.70 -0.67
CA ALA A 124 1.98 -0.84 0.48
C ALA A 124 3.19 0.09 0.26
N GLY A 125 4.23 -0.37 -0.43
CA GLY A 125 5.41 0.42 -0.78
C GLY A 125 5.07 1.59 -1.70
N PHE A 126 4.15 1.39 -2.64
CA PHE A 126 3.63 2.44 -3.52
C PHE A 126 2.91 3.54 -2.72
N VAL A 127 2.03 3.15 -1.79
CA VAL A 127 1.34 4.11 -0.90
C VAL A 127 2.35 4.89 -0.06
N GLN A 128 3.32 4.20 0.56
CA GLN A 128 4.39 4.83 1.33
C GLN A 128 5.18 5.83 0.46
N ALA A 129 5.53 5.46 -0.78
CA ALA A 129 6.28 6.30 -1.69
C ALA A 129 5.48 7.54 -2.09
N CYS A 130 4.19 7.41 -2.39
CA CYS A 130 3.31 8.53 -2.67
C CYS A 130 3.34 9.57 -1.54
N TYR A 131 3.07 9.17 -0.29
CA TYR A 131 3.09 10.10 0.85
C TYR A 131 4.49 10.69 1.09
N GLN A 132 5.55 9.88 0.93
CA GLN A 132 6.91 10.32 1.17
C GLN A 132 7.41 11.31 0.11
N GLU A 133 7.15 11.06 -1.17
CA GLU A 133 7.65 11.86 -2.29
C GLU A 133 6.72 13.04 -2.57
N ALA A 134 5.41 12.83 -2.55
CA ALA A 134 4.44 13.90 -2.78
C ALA A 134 4.41 14.88 -1.61
N LEU A 135 4.52 14.44 -0.34
CA LEU A 135 4.32 15.31 0.83
C LEU A 135 5.53 15.45 1.75
N GLY A 136 6.56 14.62 1.60
CA GLY A 136 7.63 14.51 2.61
C GLY A 136 7.21 13.74 3.86
N VAL A 137 6.05 13.06 3.85
CA VAL A 137 5.51 12.34 5.01
C VAL A 137 5.91 10.88 4.96
N ARG A 138 6.67 10.45 5.99
CA ARG A 138 7.04 9.05 6.16
C ARG A 138 6.00 8.33 7.03
N LEU A 139 5.15 7.47 6.47
CA LEU A 139 4.14 6.77 7.26
C LEU A 139 4.78 5.70 8.16
N ILE A 140 5.66 4.87 7.60
CA ILE A 140 6.32 3.76 8.29
C ILE A 140 7.84 3.94 8.31
N VAL A 141 8.48 3.41 9.36
CA VAL A 141 9.95 3.31 9.49
C VAL A 141 10.61 2.60 8.28
N PRO A 142 11.91 2.82 8.06
CA PRO A 142 12.68 2.13 7.00
C PRO A 142 12.62 0.59 7.09
N LYS A 143 12.91 -0.08 5.96
CA LYS A 143 12.84 -1.54 5.80
C LYS A 143 13.63 -2.30 6.86
N ASP A 144 14.82 -1.84 7.20
CA ASP A 144 15.72 -2.45 8.17
C ASP A 144 15.18 -2.41 9.61
N GLU A 145 14.20 -1.55 9.89
CA GLU A 145 13.52 -1.46 11.18
C GLU A 145 12.17 -2.19 11.23
N LEU A 146 11.68 -2.71 10.10
CA LEU A 146 10.43 -3.48 10.07
C LEU A 146 10.58 -4.79 10.85
N PRO A 147 9.50 -5.25 11.52
CA PRO A 147 9.48 -6.55 12.13
C PRO A 147 9.63 -7.65 11.07
N GLU A 148 10.22 -8.76 11.50
CA GLU A 148 10.37 -9.95 10.67
C GLU A 148 9.02 -10.65 10.48
N VAL A 149 8.66 -10.94 9.24
CA VAL A 149 7.39 -11.56 8.85
C VAL A 149 7.64 -12.98 8.38
N GLU A 150 7.03 -13.95 9.05
CA GLU A 150 7.11 -15.36 8.67
C GLU A 150 6.23 -15.68 7.46
N ARG A 151 6.59 -16.77 6.77
CA ARG A 151 5.81 -17.29 5.63
C ARG A 151 4.35 -17.54 5.98
N GLY A 152 4.06 -18.05 7.18
CA GLY A 152 2.69 -18.31 7.64
C GLY A 152 1.83 -17.03 7.65
N VAL A 153 2.39 -15.91 8.13
CA VAL A 153 1.71 -14.61 8.10
C VAL A 153 1.49 -14.15 6.65
N LEU A 154 2.49 -14.31 5.78
CA LEU A 154 2.33 -13.96 4.37
C LEU A 154 1.24 -14.78 3.67
N GLN A 155 0.99 -16.03 4.07
CA GLN A 155 -0.09 -16.85 3.51
C GLN A 155 -1.48 -16.35 3.89
N LEU A 156 -1.61 -15.55 4.97
CA LEU A 156 -2.86 -14.91 5.37
C LEU A 156 -3.14 -13.65 4.54
N VAL A 157 -2.08 -12.91 4.19
CA VAL A 157 -2.16 -11.61 3.50
C VAL A 157 -2.11 -11.77 1.99
N TRP A 158 -1.24 -12.63 1.47
CA TRP A 158 -1.02 -12.73 0.04
C TRP A 158 -1.74 -13.93 -0.58
N PRO A 159 -2.34 -13.75 -1.77
CA PRO A 159 -2.91 -14.86 -2.51
C PRO A 159 -1.86 -15.95 -2.78
N ALA A 160 -2.20 -17.23 -2.54
CA ALA A 160 -1.23 -18.33 -2.46
C ALA A 160 -0.13 -18.37 -3.55
N PRO A 161 -0.45 -18.25 -4.87
CA PRO A 161 0.55 -18.08 -5.92
C PRO A 161 1.64 -17.02 -5.71
N LEU A 162 1.38 -15.90 -5.03
CA LEU A 162 2.40 -14.90 -4.69
C LEU A 162 3.40 -15.43 -3.67
N VAL A 163 2.91 -16.13 -2.65
CA VAL A 163 3.78 -16.75 -1.64
C VAL A 163 4.61 -17.87 -2.27
N THR A 164 3.98 -18.70 -3.10
CA THR A 164 4.67 -19.80 -3.82
C THR A 164 5.74 -19.26 -4.77
N ARG A 165 5.46 -18.17 -5.49
CA ARG A 165 6.40 -17.50 -6.39
C ARG A 165 7.23 -16.41 -5.70
N GLY A 166 7.25 -16.37 -4.36
CA GLY A 166 7.83 -15.27 -3.58
C GLY A 166 9.27 -14.91 -3.99
N ARG A 167 10.08 -15.90 -4.41
CA ARG A 167 11.43 -15.67 -4.92
C ARG A 167 11.49 -14.70 -6.11
N GLN A 168 10.51 -14.73 -7.02
CA GLN A 168 10.42 -13.83 -8.17
C GLN A 168 10.21 -12.38 -7.74
N TYR A 169 9.61 -12.17 -6.58
CA TYR A 169 9.34 -10.85 -5.99
C TYR A 169 10.36 -10.46 -4.91
N GLY A 170 11.44 -11.23 -4.76
CA GLY A 170 12.53 -10.94 -3.82
C GLY A 170 12.51 -11.74 -2.51
N LEU A 171 11.50 -12.57 -2.22
CA LEU A 171 11.51 -13.44 -1.04
C LEU A 171 12.49 -14.62 -1.21
N VAL A 172 13.77 -14.32 -1.04
CA VAL A 172 14.87 -15.29 -1.10
C VAL A 172 15.09 -15.90 0.30
N GLY A 173 15.48 -17.17 0.34
CA GLY A 173 15.73 -17.90 1.58
C GLY A 173 14.47 -18.48 2.24
N PRO A 174 14.62 -19.08 3.44
CA PRO A 174 13.49 -19.66 4.18
C PRO A 174 12.59 -18.61 4.85
N GLY A 175 13.07 -17.38 5.01
CA GLY A 175 12.46 -16.35 5.86
C GLY A 175 13.04 -16.38 7.28
N PRO A 176 12.51 -15.55 8.20
CA PRO A 176 11.47 -14.53 7.96
C PRO A 176 11.99 -13.32 7.14
N TRP A 177 11.09 -12.44 6.70
CA TRP A 177 11.44 -11.29 5.84
C TRP A 177 10.91 -9.97 6.39
N LYS A 178 11.68 -8.89 6.21
CA LYS A 178 11.26 -7.52 6.53
C LYS A 178 10.43 -6.92 5.39
N VAL A 179 9.17 -7.34 5.29
CA VAL A 179 8.21 -6.82 4.30
C VAL A 179 7.28 -5.80 4.95
N LEU A 180 6.77 -4.87 4.14
CA LEU A 180 5.77 -3.90 4.57
C LEU A 180 4.38 -4.46 4.30
N LEU A 181 3.68 -4.84 5.37
CA LEU A 181 2.30 -5.32 5.29
C LEU A 181 1.32 -4.14 5.13
N PRO A 182 0.21 -4.33 4.38
CA PRO A 182 -0.83 -3.31 4.26
C PRO A 182 -1.39 -2.83 5.61
N SER A 183 -1.59 -3.75 6.56
CA SER A 183 -2.07 -3.45 7.92
C SER A 183 -1.21 -2.39 8.64
N TYR A 184 0.11 -2.40 8.42
CA TYR A 184 1.01 -1.41 9.02
C TYR A 184 0.64 0.02 8.59
N LEU A 185 0.26 0.22 7.32
CA LEU A 185 -0.17 1.53 6.82
C LEU A 185 -1.44 2.01 7.51
N PHE A 186 -2.42 1.14 7.70
CA PHE A 186 -3.64 1.50 8.40
C PHE A 186 -3.38 1.85 9.88
N HIS A 187 -2.48 1.12 10.55
CA HIS A 187 -2.06 1.47 11.90
C HIS A 187 -1.33 2.81 11.95
N ALA A 188 -0.48 3.12 10.96
CA ALA A 188 0.17 4.43 10.86
C ALA A 188 -0.82 5.56 10.64
N LEU A 189 -1.78 5.39 9.71
CA LEU A 189 -2.81 6.38 9.42
C LEU A 189 -3.84 6.53 10.55
N SER A 190 -3.87 5.60 11.51
CA SER A 190 -4.60 5.76 12.76
C SER A 190 -3.93 6.75 13.73
N LYS A 191 -2.65 7.11 13.51
CA LYS A 191 -1.89 8.04 14.34
C LYS A 191 -2.03 9.47 13.85
N LYS A 192 -1.72 10.44 14.70
CA LYS A 192 -1.58 11.83 14.24
C LYS A 192 -0.30 11.95 13.40
N ARG A 193 -0.29 12.91 12.46
CA ARG A 193 0.88 13.17 11.61
C ARG A 193 2.17 13.41 12.40
N ALA A 194 2.09 14.07 13.56
CA ALA A 194 3.22 14.31 14.46
C ALA A 194 3.79 13.05 15.14
N GLU A 195 3.08 11.93 15.10
CA GLU A 195 3.50 10.63 15.67
C GLU A 195 4.10 9.70 14.60
N LEU A 196 4.30 10.20 13.38
CA LEU A 196 4.92 9.47 12.27
C LEU A 196 6.44 9.75 12.23
N PRO A 197 7.26 8.78 11.79
CA PRO A 197 6.89 7.47 11.24
C PRO A 197 6.47 6.46 12.32
N HIS A 198 5.43 5.68 12.03
CA HIS A 198 5.00 4.59 12.88
C HIS A 198 5.99 3.41 12.80
N LYS A 199 6.32 2.84 13.96
CA LYS A 199 7.15 1.63 14.11
C LYS A 199 6.27 0.42 14.48
N PRO A 200 6.00 -0.51 13.54
CA PRO A 200 5.30 -1.74 13.85
C PRO A 200 6.13 -2.61 14.80
N LEU A 201 5.51 -3.13 15.86
CA LEU A 201 6.21 -3.95 16.86
C LEU A 201 6.14 -5.46 16.57
N HIS A 202 5.10 -5.91 15.88
CA HIS A 202 4.89 -7.31 15.51
C HIS A 202 4.15 -7.40 14.18
N PRO A 203 4.29 -8.52 13.45
CA PRO A 203 3.54 -8.75 12.23
C PRO A 203 2.08 -9.13 12.53
N ASP A 204 1.19 -8.14 12.46
CA ASP A 204 -0.26 -8.36 12.45
C ASP A 204 -0.79 -8.24 11.01
N PRO A 205 -1.28 -9.33 10.38
CA PRO A 205 -1.86 -9.28 9.05
C PRO A 205 -3.27 -8.65 9.03
N TYR A 206 -3.89 -8.44 10.19
CA TYR A 206 -5.24 -7.93 10.34
C TYR A 206 -5.23 -6.44 10.65
N PHE A 207 -6.27 -5.73 10.25
CA PHE A 207 -6.47 -4.33 10.59
C PHE A 207 -7.95 -3.98 10.75
N PRO A 208 -8.41 -3.52 11.93
CA PRO A 208 -7.97 -3.97 13.25
C PRO A 208 -8.30 -5.47 13.42
N ALA A 209 -7.75 -6.12 14.45
CA ALA A 209 -8.11 -7.49 14.80
C ALA A 209 -9.64 -7.66 14.84
N GLN A 210 -10.17 -8.73 14.26
CA GLN A 210 -11.59 -9.06 14.46
C GLN A 210 -11.79 -9.55 15.90
N PRO A 211 -12.91 -9.21 16.55
CA PRO A 211 -13.28 -9.80 17.83
C PRO A 211 -13.45 -11.33 17.73
#